data_AF-A0A7C1C8U0-F1
#
_entry.id   AF-A0A7C1C8U0-F1
#
_cell.length_a   1.000
_cell.length_b   1.000
_cell.length_c   1.000
_cell.angle_alpha   90.00
_cell.angle_beta   90.00
_cell.angle_gamma   90.00
#
_symmetry.space_group_name_H-M   'P 1'
#
loop_
_entity.id
_entity.type
_entity.pdbx_description
1 polymer ?
#
loop_
_entity_poly.entity_id
_entity_poly.type
_entity_poly.pdbx_seq_one_letter_code
_entity_poly.pdbx_strand_id
1 'polypeptide(L)' 'MFRYIQKRDEKTVEFNAAKITNAIAKAGAATGEFDHDIAGRLTIRVLNLAA' A
#
# COMPACT_ATOMS: atom_id res chain seq x y z
N MET A 1 0.13 -0.32 14.37
CA MET A 1 1.09 -0.97 13.44
C MET A 1 0.62 -2.40 13.16
N PHE A 2 0.22 -2.71 11.93
CA PHE A 2 -0.22 -4.05 11.55
C PHE A 2 0.96 -5.00 11.41
N ARG A 3 0.85 -6.19 12.00
CA ARG A 3 1.84 -7.27 11.86
C ARG A 3 1.47 -8.27 10.79
N TYR A 4 0.17 -8.49 10.60
CA TYR A 4 -0.36 -9.47 9.66
C TYR A 4 -1.56 -8.90 8.90
N ILE A 5 -1.85 -9.50 7.75
CA ILE A 5 -3.03 -9.23 6.94
C ILE A 5 -3.67 -10.53 6.48
N GLN A 6 -5.00 -10.61 6.56
CA GLN A 6 -5.75 -11.70 5.97
C GLN A 6 -5.92 -11.44 4.48
N LYS A 7 -5.51 -12.41 3.67
CA LYS A 7 -5.65 -12.39 2.21
C LYS A 7 -7.04 -12.90 1.81
N ARG A 8 -7.40 -12.70 0.54
CA ARG A 8 -8.71 -13.10 -0.01
C ARG A 8 -8.92 -14.62 -0.01
N ASP A 9 -7.84 -15.39 0.03
CA ASP A 9 -7.82 -16.85 0.17
C ASP A 9 -7.76 -17.29 1.64
N GLU A 10 -8.21 -16.43 2.56
CA GLU A 10 -8.27 -16.64 4.03
C GLU A 10 -6.91 -16.78 4.73
N LYS A 11 -5.80 -16.78 3.99
CA LYS A 11 -4.45 -16.91 4.55
C LYS A 11 -4.03 -15.64 5.30
N THR A 12 -3.46 -15.82 6.47
CA THR A 12 -2.79 -14.76 7.22
C THR A 12 -1.32 -14.72 6.84
N VAL A 13 -0.85 -13.57 6.37
CA VAL A 13 0.55 -13.35 5.99
C VAL A 13 1.09 -12.10 6.65
N GLU A 14 2.42 -11.97 6.71
CA GLU A 14 3.06 -10.77 7.24
C GLU A 14 2.68 -9.51 6.46
N PHE A 15 2.47 -8.44 7.21
CA PHE A 15 2.17 -7.14 6.65
C PHE A 15 3.40 -6.57 5.92
N ASN A 16 3.20 -6.08 4.70
CA ASN A 16 4.25 -5.47 3.90
C ASN A 16 3.75 -4.17 3.27
N ALA A 17 4.24 -3.04 3.77
CA ALA A 17 3.86 -1.70 3.30
C ALA A 17 4.22 -1.45 1.83
N ALA A 18 5.31 -2.04 1.32
CA ALA A 18 5.73 -1.86 -0.07
C ALA A 18 4.68 -2.40 -1.07
N LYS A 19 3.87 -3.40 -0.68
CA LYS A 19 2.76 -3.87 -1.52
C LYS A 19 1.68 -2.81 -1.72
N ILE A 20 1.46 -1.93 -0.73
CA ILE A 20 0.54 -0.80 -0.84
C ILE A 20 1.13 0.27 -1.75
N THR A 21 2.39 0.66 -1.51
CA THR A 21 3.10 1.65 -2.34
C THR A 21 3.13 1.25 -3.81
N ASN A 22 3.44 -0.02 -4.11
CA ASN A 22 3.48 -0.52 -5.47
C ASN A 22 2.10 -0.53 -6.14
N ALA A 23 1.02 -0.79 -5.40
CA ALA A 23 -0.33 -0.73 -5.95
C ALA A 23 -0.72 0.70 -6.34
N ILE A 24 -0.42 1.67 -5.47
CA ILE A 24 -0.67 3.09 -5.72
C ILE A 24 0.18 3.59 -6.90
N ALA A 25 1.48 3.25 -6.93
CA ALA A 25 2.38 3.64 -8.01
C ALA A 25 1.96 3.05 -9.37
N LYS A 26 1.49 1.79 -9.40
CA LYS A 26 0.95 1.19 -10.63
C LYS A 26 -0.31 1.90 -11.12
N ALA A 27 -1.20 2.29 -10.21
CA ALA A 27 -2.37 3.08 -10.57
C ALA A 27 -1.97 4.46 -11.12
N GLY A 28 -1.07 5.16 -10.43
CA GLY A 28 -0.55 6.45 -10.85
C GLY A 28 0.18 6.42 -12.18
N ALA A 29 0.94 5.36 -12.47
CA ALA A 29 1.59 5.16 -13.76
C ALA A 29 0.58 4.90 -14.89
N ALA A 30 -0.53 4.20 -14.60
CA ALA A 30 -1.58 3.92 -15.58
C ALA A 30 -2.42 5.17 -15.90
N THR A 31 -2.60 6.07 -14.94
CA THR A 31 -3.35 7.34 -15.13
C THR A 31 -2.45 8.52 -15.50
N GLY A 32 -1.15 8.41 -15.29
CA GLY A 32 -0.19 9.52 -15.41
C GLY A 32 -0.25 10.51 -14.25
N GLU A 33 -0.99 10.20 -13.18
CA GLU A 33 -1.26 11.15 -12.09
C GLU A 33 -0.20 11.14 -10.98
N PHE A 34 0.43 9.99 -10.72
CA PHE A 34 1.35 9.85 -9.58
C PHE A 34 2.60 9.04 -9.92
N ASP A 35 3.73 9.51 -9.40
CA ASP A 35 5.01 8.80 -9.39
C ASP A 35 5.18 7.93 -8.13
N HIS A 36 6.33 7.24 -8.05
CA HIS A 36 6.61 6.35 -6.92
C HIS A 36 6.79 7.11 -5.60
N ASP A 37 7.30 8.34 -5.65
CA ASP A 37 7.53 9.18 -4.47
C ASP A 37 6.21 9.65 -3.84
N ILE A 38 5.26 10.07 -4.69
CA ILE A 38 3.89 10.40 -4.26
C ILE A 38 3.21 9.15 -3.68
N ALA A 39 3.36 7.98 -4.32
CA ALA A 39 2.82 6.72 -3.82
C ALA A 39 3.36 6.35 -2.43
N GLY A 40 4.64 6.64 -2.16
CA GLY A 40 5.25 6.47 -0.84
C GLY A 40 4.59 7.35 0.22
N ARG A 41 4.40 8.65 -0.08
CA ARG A 41 3.72 9.59 0.84
C ARG A 41 2.28 9.18 1.14
N LEU A 42 1.54 8.72 0.13
CA LEU A 42 0.17 8.22 0.29
C LEU A 42 0.13 6.95 1.15
N THR A 43 1.13 6.07 1.01
CA THR A 43 1.24 4.86 1.83
C THR A 43 1.37 5.22 3.31
N ILE A 44 2.25 6.17 3.67
CA ILE A 44 2.41 6.63 5.06
C ILE A 44 1.08 7.18 5.60
N ARG A 45 0.35 7.95 4.79
CA ARG A 45 -0.97 8.48 5.18
C ARG A 45 -1.99 7.37 5.49
N VAL A 46 -2.03 6.32 4.69
CA VAL A 46 -2.90 5.15 4.93
C VAL A 46 -2.52 4.44 6.22
N LEU A 47 -1.22 4.24 6.46
CA LEU A 47 -0.73 3.59 7.67
C LEU A 47 -1.09 4.38 8.94
N ASN A 48 -1.02 5.71 8.87
CA ASN A 48 -1.38 6.58 9.99
C ASN A 48 -2.89 6.62 10.24
N LEU A 49 -3.72 6.56 9.20
CA LEU A 49 -5.18 6.56 9.35
C LEU A 49 -5.72 5.24 9.92
N ALA A 50 -5.03 4.15 9.63
CA ALA A 50 -5.42 2.81 10.06
C ALA A 50 -4.78 2.41 11.42
N ALA A 51 -3.96 3.30 12.01
CA ALA A 51 -3.40 3.12 13.36
C ALA A 51 -4.46 3.40 14.44
#